data_AF-A0A918DNA9-F1
#
_entry.id   AF-A0A918DNA9-F1
#
_cell.length_a   1.000
_cell.length_b   1.000
_cell.length_c   1.000
_cell.angle_alpha   90.00
_cell.angle_beta   90.00
_cell.angle_gamma   90.00
#
_symmetry.space_group_name_H-M   'P 1'
#
loop_
_entity.id
_entity.type
_entity.pdbx_description
1 polymer ?
#
loop_
_entity_poly.entity_id
_entity_poly.type
_entity_poly.pdbx_seq_one_letter_code
_entity_poly.pdbx_strand_id
1 'polypeptide(L)' 'MNFYIFRTLTEVREITDKWLVEYNEERHHESLGDLAPCVFLAQHYDRMDSNNCWH' A
#
# COMPACT_ATOMS: atom_id res chain seq x y z
N MET A 1 -33.79 -14.82 0.81
CA MET A 1 -32.59 -14.84 -0.05
C MET A 1 -31.40 -14.45 0.79
N ASN A 2 -30.34 -15.26 0.80
CA ASN A 2 -29.10 -14.96 1.51
C ASN A 2 -28.16 -14.24 0.54
N PHE A 3 -28.13 -12.90 0.60
CA PHE A 3 -27.32 -12.05 -0.28
C PHE A 3 -25.92 -11.86 0.30
N TYR A 4 -25.13 -12.92 0.29
CA TYR A 4 -23.71 -12.79 0.58
C TYR A 4 -22.97 -12.48 -0.72
N ILE A 5 -22.26 -11.36 -0.74
CA ILE A 5 -21.39 -10.94 -1.86
C ILE A 5 -20.26 -11.96 -2.05
N PHE A 6 -19.84 -12.62 -0.98
CA PHE A 6 -18.80 -13.64 -0.96
C PHE A 6 -19.34 -14.97 -0.47
N ARG A 7 -18.80 -16.06 -1.04
CA ARG A 7 -19.20 -17.44 -0.79
C ARG A 7 -18.44 -18.08 0.36
N THR A 8 -17.20 -17.64 0.61
CA THR A 8 -16.34 -18.17 1.68
C THR A 8 -15.44 -17.09 2.28
N LEU A 9 -14.91 -17.36 3.48
CA LEU A 9 -13.88 -16.50 4.08
C LEU A 9 -12.57 -16.55 3.28
N THR A 10 -12.25 -17.67 2.64
CA THR A 10 -11.05 -17.80 1.80
C THR A 10 -11.10 -16.82 0.63
N GLU A 11 -12.23 -16.70 -0.04
CA GLU A 11 -12.44 -15.74 -1.14
C GLU A 11 -12.20 -14.30 -0.68
N VAL A 12 -12.72 -13.92 0.49
CA VAL A 12 -12.49 -12.58 1.04
C VAL A 12 -11.00 -12.35 1.31
N ARG A 13 -10.30 -13.34 1.86
CA ARG A 13 -8.86 -13.24 2.16
C ARG A 13 -8.05 -13.07 0.88
N GLU A 14 -8.30 -13.88 -0.14
CA GLU A 14 -7.58 -13.80 -1.42
C GLU A 14 -7.77 -12.44 -2.10
N ILE A 15 -9.00 -11.91 -2.12
CA ILE A 15 -9.27 -10.59 -2.68
C ILE A 15 -8.57 -9.49 -1.87
N THR A 16 -8.60 -9.60 -0.55
CA THR A 16 -7.98 -8.62 0.36
C THR A 16 -6.45 -8.63 0.21
N ASP A 17 -5.84 -9.81 0.14
CA ASP A 17 -4.39 -9.97 -0.01
C ASP A 17 -3.92 -9.36 -1.34
N LYS A 18 -4.65 -9.59 -2.44
CA LYS A 18 -4.38 -8.96 -3.73
C LYS A 18 -4.50 -7.44 -3.66
N TRP A 19 -5.57 -6.94 -3.06
CA TRP A 19 -5.81 -5.50 -2.91
C TRP A 19 -4.73 -4.82 -2.06
N LEU A 20 -4.21 -5.50 -1.04
CA LEU A 20 -3.18 -4.97 -0.16
C LEU A 20 -1.86 -4.74 -0.91
N VAL A 21 -1.49 -5.65 -1.82
CA VAL A 21 -0.33 -5.47 -2.71
C VAL A 21 -0.59 -4.32 -3.67
N GLU A 22 -1.72 -4.33 -4.38
CA GLU A 22 -2.08 -3.27 -5.34
C GLU A 22 -2.06 -1.88 -4.67
N TYR A 23 -2.61 -1.75 -3.46
CA TYR A 23 -2.68 -0.48 -2.76
C TYR A 23 -1.30 0.03 -2.32
N ASN A 24 -0.48 -0.85 -1.74
CA ASN A 24 0.79 -0.47 -1.10
C ASN A 24 1.95 -0.37 -2.10
N GLU A 25 1.91 -1.14 -3.18
CA GLU A 25 3.05 -1.30 -4.09
C GLU A 25 2.79 -0.74 -5.48
N GLU A 26 1.55 -0.74 -5.95
CA GLU A 26 1.26 -0.44 -7.37
C GLU A 26 0.46 0.84 -7.58
N ARG A 27 -0.50 1.14 -6.69
CA ARG A 27 -1.44 2.25 -6.90
C ARG A 27 -0.79 3.57 -6.53
N HIS A 28 -0.86 4.50 -7.48
CA HIS A 28 -0.44 5.89 -7.29
C HIS A 28 -1.50 6.65 -6.49
N HIS A 29 -1.08 7.47 -5.52
CA HIS A 29 -1.96 8.28 -4.70
C HIS A 29 -1.63 9.76 -4.85
N GLU A 30 -2.59 10.57 -5.32
CA GLU A 30 -2.41 12.02 -5.51
C GLU A 30 -1.94 12.73 -4.23
N SER A 31 -2.44 12.30 -3.07
CA SER A 31 -2.02 12.82 -1.75
C SER A 31 -0.55 12.56 -1.41
N LEU A 32 0.07 11.57 -2.05
CA LEU A 32 1.50 11.23 -1.94
C LEU A 32 2.32 11.80 -3.11
N GLY A 33 1.74 12.71 -3.91
CA GLY A 33 2.37 13.25 -5.10
C GLY A 33 2.41 12.24 -6.25
N ASP A 34 1.33 11.48 -6.43
CA ASP A 34 1.20 10.40 -7.41
C ASP A 34 2.20 9.26 -7.22
N LEU A 35 2.63 9.01 -5.98
CA LEU A 35 3.49 7.89 -5.64
C LEU A 35 2.69 6.73 -5.03
N ALA A 36 3.19 5.51 -5.23
CA ALA A 36 2.78 4.38 -4.42
C ALA A 36 3.31 4.51 -2.98
N PRO A 37 2.61 3.96 -1.96
CA PRO A 37 3.00 4.12 -0.56
C PRO A 37 4.41 3.59 -0.26
N CYS A 38 4.80 2.46 -0.84
CA CYS A 38 6.15 1.90 -0.64
C CYS A 38 7.25 2.84 -1.15
N VAL A 39 7.00 3.50 -2.29
CA VAL A 39 7.94 4.46 -2.91
C VAL A 39 8.07 5.70 -2.05
N PHE A 40 6.94 6.24 -1.57
CA PHE A 40 6.94 7.37 -0.65
C PHE A 40 7.73 7.05 0.64
N LEU A 41 7.52 5.87 1.23
CA LEU A 41 8.24 5.40 2.41
C LEU A 41 9.75 5.35 2.18
N ALA A 42 10.19 4.76 1.06
CA ALA A 42 11.61 4.69 0.70
C ALA A 42 12.23 6.09 0.57
N GLN A 43 11.59 6.99 -0.17
CA GLN A 43 12.06 8.37 -0.34
C GLN A 43 12.12 9.15 0.98
N HIS A 44 11.15 8.91 1.87
CA HIS A 44 11.12 9.55 3.17
C HIS A 44 12.28 9.09 4.07
N TYR A 45 12.58 7.79 4.09
CA TYR A 45 13.72 7.25 4.82
C TYR A 45 15.06 7.76 4.26
N ASP A 46 15.24 7.76 2.93
CA ASP A 46 16.46 8.27 2.29
C ASP A 46 16.72 9.74 2.67
N ARG A 47 15.65 10.56 2.70
CA ARG A 47 15.73 11.96 3.12
C ARG A 47 16.13 12.07 4.60
N MET A 48 15.57 11.23 5.48
CA MET A 48 15.89 11.25 6.90
C MET A 48 17.33 10.82 7.16
N ASP A 49 17.81 9.78 6.49
CA ASP A 49 19.19 9.30 6.64
C ASP A 49 20.20 10.33 6.13
N SER A 50 19.90 10.97 5.00
CA SER A 50 20.70 12.09 4.47
C SER A 50 20.79 13.27 5.46
N ASN A 51 19.70 13.56 6.18
CA ASN A 51 19.69 14.61 7.20
C ASN A 51 20.48 14.23 8.46
N ASN A 52 20.70 12.94 8.71
CA ASN A 52 21.48 12.44 9.84
C ASN A 52 22.98 12.30 9.52
N CYS A 53 23.40 12.51 8.27
CA CYS A 53 24.78 12.32 7.81
C CYS A 53 25.75 13.46 8.21
N TRP A 54 25.27 14.49 8.92
CA TRP A 54 26.09 15.64 9.36
C TRP A 54 25.95 15.97 10.85
N HIS A 55 25.75 14.97 11.71
CA HIS A 55 25.90 15.15 13.16
C HIS A 55 26.85 14.12 13.78
#